data_AF-A0A543ASJ6-F1
#
_entry.id   AF-A0A543ASJ6-F1
#
_cell.length_a   1.000
_cell.length_b   1.000
_cell.length_c   1.000
_cell.angle_alpha   90.00
_cell.angle_beta   90.00
_cell.angle_gamma   90.00
#
_symmetry.space_group_name_H-M   'P 1'
#
loop_
_entity.id
_entity.type
_entity.pdbx_description
1 polymer ?
#
loop_
_entity_poly.entity_id
_entity_poly.type
_entity_poly.pdbx_seq_one_letter_code
_entity_poly.pdbx_strand_id
1 'polypeptide(L)'
;MRPRSDFDGNELIRFLRRLNLAPGHFVVLGSGPMWARGLRDRLNDLDIVAKGPAWRTAEWSPGGATLVSGPLSNEPMVCFLDGRIEIASTWVTDEHCVDELIESADDIHGIPFARLDHVLESKLTLNRKKDQGDISILKEELNRRPLALAGC
;
A
#
# COMPACT_ATOMS: atom_id res chain seq x y z
N MET A 1 4.41 17.83 -8.16
CA MET A 1 5.20 16.63 -8.47
C MET A 1 4.81 16.17 -9.87
N ARG A 2 5.75 15.87 -10.78
CA ARG A 2 5.37 15.33 -12.10
C ARG A 2 5.00 13.86 -11.93
N PRO A 3 3.87 13.40 -12.46
CA PRO A 3 3.51 11.99 -12.42
C PRO A 3 4.57 11.14 -13.14
N ARG A 4 4.79 9.93 -12.65
CA ARG A 4 5.76 9.00 -13.26
C ARG A 4 5.30 8.59 -14.65
N SER A 5 6.16 8.75 -15.65
CA SER A 5 5.84 8.38 -17.04
C SER A 5 5.78 6.87 -17.27
N ASP A 6 6.36 6.07 -16.38
CA ASP A 6 6.39 4.60 -16.42
C ASP A 6 5.24 3.95 -15.64
N PHE A 7 4.30 4.73 -15.08
CA PHE A 7 3.28 4.24 -14.14
C PHE A 7 2.43 3.10 -14.71
N ASP A 8 1.73 3.34 -15.83
CA ASP A 8 0.91 2.33 -16.50
C ASP A 8 1.76 1.29 -17.27
N GLY A 9 3.08 1.51 -17.34
CA GLY A 9 4.06 0.57 -17.88
C GLY A 9 4.39 -0.57 -16.92
N ASN A 10 4.25 -0.34 -15.62
CA ASN A 10 4.67 -1.28 -14.58
C ASN A 10 3.74 -2.50 -14.50
N GLU A 11 4.33 -3.70 -14.45
CA GLU A 11 3.57 -4.96 -14.44
C GLU A 11 2.70 -5.15 -13.18
N LEU A 12 3.16 -4.69 -12.01
CA LEU A 12 2.43 -4.81 -10.75
C LEU A 12 1.20 -3.89 -10.75
N ILE A 13 1.34 -2.68 -11.29
CA ILE A 13 0.23 -1.74 -11.48
C ILE A 13 -0.81 -2.30 -12.47
N ARG A 14 -0.36 -2.86 -13.60
CA ARG A 14 -1.25 -3.51 -14.57
C ARG A 14 -2.00 -4.69 -13.96
N PHE A 15 -1.30 -5.50 -13.15
CA PHE A 15 -1.93 -6.62 -12.46
C PHE A 15 -2.96 -6.14 -11.44
N LEU A 16 -2.62 -5.16 -10.60
CA LEU A 16 -3.55 -4.56 -9.63
C LEU A 16 -4.82 -4.04 -10.32
N ARG A 17 -4.70 -3.34 -11.45
CA ARG A 17 -5.88 -2.89 -12.22
C ARG A 17 -6.75 -4.05 -12.71
N ARG A 18 -6.15 -5.17 -13.11
CA ARG A 18 -6.89 -6.36 -13.58
C ARG A 18 -7.64 -7.08 -12.47
N LEU A 19 -7.19 -6.96 -11.22
CA LEU A 19 -7.94 -7.47 -10.07
C LEU A 19 -9.29 -6.76 -9.90
N ASN A 20 -9.44 -5.56 -10.46
CA ASN A 20 -10.69 -4.79 -10.45
C ASN A 20 -11.27 -4.64 -9.02
N LEU A 21 -10.39 -4.34 -8.06
CA LEU A 21 -10.76 -4.15 -6.67
C LEU A 21 -11.71 -2.95 -6.54
N ALA A 22 -12.76 -3.09 -5.71
CA ALA A 22 -13.75 -2.05 -5.52
C ALA A 22 -13.11 -0.76 -4.96
N PRO A 23 -13.26 0.40 -5.63
CA PRO A 23 -12.80 1.68 -5.11
C PRO A 23 -13.38 1.98 -3.72
N GLY A 24 -12.63 2.68 -2.86
CA GLY A 24 -13.05 2.98 -1.48
C GLY A 24 -13.04 1.77 -0.53
N HIS A 25 -12.51 0.63 -0.99
CA HIS A 25 -12.39 -0.59 -0.18
C HIS A 25 -10.97 -1.16 -0.16
N PHE A 26 -9.99 -0.47 -0.72
CA PHE A 26 -8.59 -0.86 -0.61
C PHE A 26 -7.68 0.36 -0.68
N VAL A 27 -6.43 0.17 -0.25
CA VAL A 27 -5.36 1.15 -0.34
C VAL A 27 -4.01 0.45 -0.50
N VAL A 28 -3.14 1.02 -1.33
CA VAL A 28 -1.75 0.57 -1.48
C VAL A 28 -0.87 1.20 -0.40
N LEU A 29 -0.07 0.39 0.27
CA LEU A 29 0.80 0.72 1.39
C LEU A 29 2.27 0.36 1.09
N GLY A 30 3.12 0.47 2.12
CA GLY A 30 4.51 0.03 2.05
C GLY A 30 5.36 0.86 1.08
N SER A 31 6.08 0.20 0.17
CA SER A 31 6.98 0.88 -0.77
C SER A 31 6.24 1.56 -1.94
N GLY A 32 5.01 1.13 -2.23
CA GLY A 32 4.19 1.59 -3.35
C GLY A 32 3.93 3.10 -3.36
N PRO A 33 3.43 3.70 -2.26
CA PRO A 33 3.20 5.15 -2.18
C PRO A 33 4.45 6.00 -2.42
N MET A 34 5.61 5.51 -1.96
CA MET A 34 6.88 6.18 -2.18
C MET A 34 7.28 6.13 -3.65
N TRP A 35 7.18 4.97 -4.28
CA TRP A 35 7.47 4.82 -5.71
C TRP A 35 6.52 5.67 -6.57
N ALA A 36 5.21 5.62 -6.31
CA ALA A 36 4.22 6.41 -7.02
C ALA A 36 4.51 7.93 -6.93
N ARG A 37 5.14 8.35 -5.82
CA ARG A 37 5.57 9.73 -5.57
C ARG A 37 6.99 10.06 -6.05
N GLY A 38 7.66 9.15 -6.76
CA GLY A 38 9.02 9.37 -7.25
C GLY A 38 10.10 9.41 -6.17
N LEU A 39 9.78 8.93 -4.96
CA LEU A 39 10.73 8.83 -3.83
C LEU A 39 11.52 7.52 -3.87
N ARG A 40 11.14 6.58 -4.74
CA ARG A 40 11.89 5.35 -5.06
C ARG A 40 11.90 5.10 -6.55
N ASP A 41 13.01 4.59 -7.06
CA ASP A 41 13.16 4.32 -8.50
C ASP A 41 12.42 3.07 -8.95
N ARG A 42 12.34 2.05 -8.09
CA ARG A 42 11.79 0.72 -8.42
C ARG A 42 10.61 0.36 -7.53
N LEU A 43 9.66 -0.35 -8.13
CA LEU A 43 8.54 -1.01 -7.46
C LEU A 43 8.76 -2.52 -7.59
N ASN A 44 9.19 -3.15 -6.50
CA ASN A 44 9.50 -4.59 -6.49
C ASN A 44 8.29 -5.43 -6.04
N ASP A 45 7.50 -4.85 -5.13
CA ASP A 45 6.34 -5.41 -4.48
C ASP A 45 5.21 -4.37 -4.35
N LEU A 46 3.99 -4.86 -4.09
CA LEU A 46 2.84 -4.06 -3.67
C LEU A 46 2.26 -4.67 -2.40
N ASP A 47 2.24 -3.85 -1.34
CA ASP A 47 1.49 -4.13 -0.12
C ASP A 47 0.12 -3.47 -0.23
N ILE A 48 -0.97 -4.20 -0.01
CA ILE A 48 -2.34 -3.70 -0.14
C ILE A 48 -3.13 -4.12 1.09
N VAL A 49 -3.90 -3.18 1.64
CA VAL A 49 -4.94 -3.48 2.61
C VAL A 49 -6.28 -3.34 1.92
N ALA A 50 -7.16 -4.33 2.11
CA ALA A 50 -8.48 -4.35 1.51
C ALA A 50 -9.54 -4.79 2.52
N LYS A 51 -10.73 -4.19 2.42
CA LYS A 51 -11.92 -4.54 3.21
C LYS A 51 -13.10 -4.90 2.31
N GLY A 52 -14.12 -5.52 2.89
CA GLY A 52 -15.43 -5.68 2.26
C GLY A 52 -15.37 -6.28 0.83
N PRO A 53 -15.97 -5.63 -0.19
CA PRO A 53 -15.98 -6.14 -1.55
C PRO A 53 -14.59 -6.32 -2.20
N ALA A 54 -13.61 -5.44 -1.90
CA ALA A 54 -12.27 -5.56 -2.46
C ALA A 54 -11.54 -6.79 -1.87
N TRP A 55 -11.67 -7.02 -0.56
CA TRP A 55 -11.16 -8.22 0.09
C TRP A 55 -11.74 -9.50 -0.52
N ARG A 56 -13.07 -9.58 -0.65
CA ARG A 56 -13.74 -10.74 -1.28
C ARG A 56 -13.30 -10.98 -2.72
N THR A 57 -13.07 -9.90 -3.47
CA THR A 57 -12.57 -10.00 -4.85
C THR A 57 -11.17 -10.60 -4.88
N ALA A 58 -10.28 -10.17 -3.98
CA ALA A 58 -8.94 -10.75 -3.86
C ALA A 58 -9.01 -12.23 -3.44
N GLU A 59 -9.80 -12.56 -2.43
CA GLU A 59 -9.96 -13.91 -1.89
C GLU A 59 -10.49 -14.91 -2.92
N TRP A 60 -11.46 -14.50 -3.75
CA TRP A 60 -12.08 -15.38 -4.76
C TRP A 60 -11.48 -15.27 -6.15
N SER A 61 -10.40 -14.49 -6.33
CA SER A 61 -9.79 -14.31 -7.64
C SER A 61 -9.20 -15.63 -8.15
N PRO A 62 -9.66 -16.18 -9.29
CA PRO A 62 -9.25 -17.48 -9.81
C PRO A 62 -7.80 -17.50 -10.39
N GLY A 63 -6.98 -16.49 -10.08
CA GLY A 63 -5.71 -16.19 -10.75
C GLY A 63 -4.44 -16.53 -9.97
N GLY A 64 -4.47 -17.48 -9.03
CA GLY A 64 -3.27 -17.88 -8.28
C GLY A 64 -3.08 -17.16 -6.94
N ALA A 65 -4.19 -16.75 -6.33
CA ALA A 65 -4.22 -16.34 -4.93
C ALA A 65 -3.75 -17.51 -4.05
N THR A 66 -2.56 -17.40 -3.45
CA THR A 66 -2.18 -18.28 -2.34
C THR A 66 -2.72 -17.64 -1.06
N LEU A 67 -3.65 -18.32 -0.39
CA LEU A 67 -4.05 -17.92 0.95
C LEU A 67 -2.95 -18.35 1.91
N VAL A 68 -2.32 -17.39 2.56
CA VAL A 68 -1.28 -17.61 3.58
C VAL A 68 -1.70 -16.94 4.88
N SER A 69 -1.16 -17.43 6.00
CA SER A 69 -1.21 -16.70 7.26
C SER A 69 -0.18 -15.57 7.23
N GLY A 70 -0.62 -14.35 7.48
CA GLY A 70 0.23 -13.17 7.55
C GLY A 70 1.34 -13.36 8.59
N PRO A 71 2.60 -13.01 8.28
CA PRO A 71 3.75 -13.36 9.11
C PRO A 71 3.78 -12.66 10.48
N LEU A 72 2.92 -11.67 10.69
CA LEU A 72 2.88 -10.85 11.90
C LEU A 72 1.64 -11.13 12.77
N SER A 73 0.49 -11.43 12.17
CA SER A 73 -0.80 -11.54 12.85
C SER A 73 -1.49 -12.89 12.69
N ASN A 74 -0.96 -13.80 11.87
CA ASN A 74 -1.64 -15.02 11.39
C ASN A 74 -2.96 -14.77 10.63
N GLU A 75 -3.32 -13.51 10.39
CA GLU A 75 -4.51 -13.14 9.64
C GLU A 75 -4.41 -13.60 8.18
N PRO A 76 -5.55 -13.92 7.53
CA PRO A 76 -5.54 -14.30 6.13
C PRO A 76 -4.93 -13.21 5.23
N MET A 77 -4.01 -13.63 4.37
CA MET A 77 -3.39 -12.78 3.35
C MET A 77 -3.44 -13.51 2.01
N VAL A 78 -3.75 -12.76 0.96
CA VAL A 78 -3.76 -13.26 -0.42
C VAL A 78 -2.50 -12.78 -1.13
N CYS A 79 -1.71 -13.72 -1.65
CA CYS A 79 -0.51 -13.42 -2.42
C CYS A 79 -0.72 -13.71 -3.91
N PHE A 80 -0.25 -12.82 -4.78
CA PHE A 80 -0.14 -13.03 -6.22
C PHE A 80 1.31 -12.84 -6.69
N LEU A 81 1.61 -13.35 -7.89
CA LEU A 81 2.91 -13.19 -8.57
C LEU A 81 4.09 -13.56 -7.65
N ASP A 82 4.03 -14.74 -7.03
CA ASP A 82 5.06 -15.24 -6.11
C ASP A 82 5.36 -14.30 -4.93
N GLY A 83 4.32 -13.68 -4.38
CA GLY A 83 4.42 -12.78 -3.20
C GLY A 83 4.81 -11.35 -3.54
N ARG A 84 4.83 -10.97 -4.83
CA ARG A 84 5.10 -9.58 -5.23
C ARG A 84 3.88 -8.68 -5.09
N ILE A 85 2.69 -9.24 -4.88
CA ILE A 85 1.51 -8.50 -4.48
C ILE A 85 0.91 -9.23 -3.28
N GLU A 86 0.87 -8.54 -2.16
CA GLU A 86 0.30 -9.03 -0.91
C GLU A 86 -0.93 -8.20 -0.58
N ILE A 87 -2.08 -8.86 -0.41
CA ILE A 87 -3.34 -8.22 -0.01
C ILE A 87 -3.74 -8.80 1.34
N ALA A 88 -3.86 -7.96 2.36
CA ALA A 88 -4.29 -8.34 3.70
C ALA A 88 -5.61 -7.64 4.08
N SER A 89 -6.36 -8.26 5.00
CA SER A 89 -7.58 -7.67 5.57
C SER A 89 -7.29 -6.62 6.66
N THR A 90 -6.09 -6.68 7.24
CA THR A 90 -5.61 -5.82 8.33
C THR A 90 -4.19 -5.33 8.05
N TRP A 91 -3.71 -4.36 8.85
CA TRP A 91 -2.35 -3.85 8.77
C TRP A 91 -1.72 -3.70 10.16
N VAL A 92 -0.41 -3.55 10.22
CA VAL A 92 0.33 -3.58 11.49
C VAL A 92 0.02 -2.42 12.44
N THR A 93 -0.54 -1.32 11.93
CA THR A 93 -0.81 -0.09 12.69
C THR A 93 -2.24 -0.02 13.24
N ASP A 94 -2.72 -1.14 13.81
CA ASP A 94 -3.95 -1.25 14.62
C ASP A 94 -5.28 -1.47 13.87
N GLU A 95 -6.19 -2.20 14.53
CA GLU A 95 -7.47 -2.70 13.99
C GLU A 95 -8.51 -1.60 13.68
N HIS A 96 -8.28 -0.36 14.11
CA HIS A 96 -9.23 0.75 14.01
C HIS A 96 -8.94 1.71 12.84
N CYS A 97 -7.87 1.47 12.05
CA CYS A 97 -7.33 2.44 11.10
C CYS A 97 -7.49 2.04 9.62
N VAL A 98 -7.96 0.83 9.27
CA VAL A 98 -8.13 0.44 7.84
C VAL A 98 -9.06 1.40 7.09
N ASP A 99 -10.13 1.84 7.76
CA ASP A 99 -11.07 2.81 7.20
C ASP A 99 -10.39 4.16 6.94
N GLU A 100 -9.64 4.66 7.92
CA GLU A 100 -8.86 5.90 7.78
C GLU A 100 -7.78 5.80 6.70
N LEU A 101 -7.04 4.70 6.62
CA LEU A 101 -6.03 4.46 5.58
C LEU A 101 -6.64 4.53 4.18
N ILE A 102 -7.85 3.99 4.01
CA ILE A 102 -8.58 3.99 2.74
C ILE A 102 -9.18 5.36 2.44
N GLU A 103 -9.84 5.99 3.42
CA GLU A 103 -10.55 7.26 3.26
C GLU A 103 -9.59 8.45 3.05
N SER A 104 -8.42 8.40 3.70
CA SER A 104 -7.39 9.44 3.58
C SER A 104 -6.41 9.23 2.42
N ALA A 105 -6.56 8.14 1.65
CA ALA A 105 -5.64 7.80 0.57
C ALA A 105 -5.60 8.88 -0.53
N ASP A 106 -4.40 9.14 -1.05
CA ASP A 106 -4.27 9.99 -2.23
C ASP A 106 -4.58 9.16 -3.49
N ASP A 107 -5.46 9.67 -4.35
CA ASP A 107 -5.65 9.10 -5.68
C ASP A 107 -4.46 9.47 -6.58
N ILE A 108 -3.74 8.46 -7.05
CA ILE A 108 -2.68 8.61 -8.05
C ILE A 108 -3.00 7.70 -9.22
N HIS A 109 -3.40 8.31 -10.35
CA HIS A 109 -3.83 7.60 -11.56
C HIS A 109 -5.01 6.63 -11.34
N GLY A 110 -5.97 6.98 -10.49
CA GLY A 110 -7.13 6.12 -10.21
C GLY A 110 -6.81 4.94 -9.31
N ILE A 111 -5.69 4.98 -8.58
CA ILE A 111 -5.30 3.96 -7.59
C ILE A 111 -5.11 4.68 -6.25
N PRO A 112 -5.76 4.21 -5.16
CA PRO A 112 -5.61 4.78 -3.83
C PRO A 112 -4.26 4.38 -3.22
N PHE A 113 -3.39 5.34 -2.94
CA PHE A 113 -2.13 5.14 -2.22
C PHE A 113 -2.18 5.82 -0.86
N ALA A 114 -1.76 5.10 0.19
CA ALA A 114 -1.66 5.65 1.53
C ALA A 114 -0.81 6.92 1.55
N ARG A 115 -1.16 7.85 2.45
CA ARG A 115 -0.36 9.04 2.72
C ARG A 115 1.01 8.66 3.28
N LEU A 116 2.00 9.52 3.05
CA LEU A 116 3.39 9.24 3.42
C LEU A 116 3.63 9.19 4.94
N ASP A 117 2.81 9.88 5.72
CA ASP A 117 2.83 9.81 7.20
C ASP A 117 2.40 8.44 7.71
N HIS A 118 1.31 7.86 7.19
CA HIS A 118 0.90 6.49 7.52
C HIS A 118 1.94 5.44 7.09
N VAL A 119 2.61 5.67 5.95
CA VAL A 119 3.72 4.81 5.50
C VAL A 119 4.92 4.92 6.44
N LEU A 120 5.26 6.13 6.88
CA LEU A 120 6.33 6.35 7.85
C LEU A 120 6.01 5.67 9.19
N GLU A 121 4.79 5.84 9.70
CA GLU A 121 4.32 5.19 10.92
C GLU A 121 4.44 3.67 10.82
N SER A 122 3.90 3.06 9.75
CA SER A 122 4.01 1.62 9.50
C SER A 122 5.46 1.14 9.53
N LYS A 123 6.37 1.86 8.88
CA LYS A 123 7.80 1.49 8.84
C LYS A 123 8.49 1.65 10.19
N LEU A 124 8.13 2.67 10.97
CA LEU A 124 8.64 2.87 12.33
C LEU A 124 8.16 1.76 13.27
N THR A 125 6.89 1.35 13.16
CA THR A 125 6.31 0.25 13.95
C THR A 125 6.96 -1.08 13.61
N LEU A 126 7.14 -1.40 12.32
CA LEU A 126 7.80 -2.63 11.89
C LEU A 126 9.31 -2.64 12.19
N ASN A 127 9.94 -1.46 12.18
CA ASN A 127 11.37 -1.22 12.44
C ASN A 127 12.33 -2.22 11.77
N ARG A 128 12.06 -2.62 10.53
CA ARG A 128 12.88 -3.61 9.81
C ARG A 128 14.16 -2.96 9.29
N LYS A 129 15.26 -3.72 9.23
CA LYS A 129 16.53 -3.25 8.66
C LYS A 129 16.38 -2.72 7.22
N LYS A 130 15.51 -3.33 6.41
CA LYS A 130 15.25 -2.90 5.02
C LYS A 130 14.54 -1.53 4.93
N ASP A 131 13.81 -1.13 5.97
CA ASP A 131 13.01 0.09 5.97
C ASP A 131 13.81 1.35 6.38
N GLN A 132 15.03 1.19 6.92
CA GLN A 132 15.81 2.33 7.44
C GLN A 132 16.11 3.41 6.39
N GLY A 133 16.41 3.00 5.15
CA GLY A 133 16.61 3.95 4.05
C GLY A 133 15.32 4.68 3.67
N ASP A 134 14.21 3.97 3.66
CA ASP A 134 12.89 4.55 3.34
C ASP A 134 12.45 5.54 4.42
N ILE A 135 12.67 5.22 5.70
CA ILE A 135 12.33 6.07 6.83
C ILE A 135 13.03 7.43 6.72
N SER A 136 14.32 7.45 6.35
CA SER A 136 15.06 8.69 6.17
C SER A 136 14.46 9.56 5.06
N ILE A 137 14.19 8.95 3.88
CA ILE A 137 13.58 9.65 2.73
C ILE A 137 12.20 10.22 3.10
N LEU A 138 11.37 9.43 3.81
CA LEU A 138 10.04 9.84 4.24
C LEU A 138 10.09 11.02 5.21
N LYS A 139 10.97 10.96 6.22
CA LYS A 139 11.16 12.06 7.17
C LYS A 139 11.60 13.34 6.46
N GLU A 140 12.53 13.24 5.51
CA GLU A 140 12.97 14.40 4.71
C GLU A 140 11.82 14.98 3.89
N GLU A 141 11.05 14.17 3.17
CA GLU A 141 9.95 14.65 2.33
C GLU A 141 8.83 15.29 3.16
N LEU A 142 8.46 14.68 4.29
CA LEU A 142 7.44 15.21 5.20
C LEU A 142 7.90 16.49 5.91
N ASN A 143 9.20 16.67 6.15
CA ASN A 143 9.73 17.94 6.67
C ASN A 143 9.72 19.05 5.61
N ARG A 144 9.91 18.71 4.33
CA ARG A 144 9.84 19.68 3.21
C ARG A 144 8.41 20.12 2.90
N ARG A 145 7.43 19.28 3.21
CA ARG A 145 6.00 19.57 3.08
C ARG A 145 5.37 19.53 4.47
N PRO A 146 5.44 20.62 5.26
CA PRO A 146 4.82 20.63 6.57
C PRO A 146 3.37 20.18 6.44
N LEU A 147 3.00 19.18 7.24
CA LEU A 147 1.66 18.61 7.28
C LEU A 147 0.65 19.77 7.30
N ALA A 148 -0.27 19.79 6.33
CA ALA A 148 -1.54 20.45 6.58
C ALA A 148 -2.16 19.66 7.74
N LEU A 149 -2.12 20.24 8.94
CA LEU A 149 -2.73 19.67 10.14
C LEU A 149 -4.14 19.25 9.77
N ALA A 150 -4.39 17.94 9.71
CA ALA A 150 -5.74 17.42 9.76
C ALA A 150 -6.23 17.76 11.17
N GLY A 151 -7.02 18.83 11.26
CA GLY A 151 -7.72 19.16 12.49
C GLY A 151 -8.68 18.03 12.80
N CYS A 152 -8.53 17.45 13.99
CA CYS A 152 -9.60 16.72 14.66
C CYS A 152 -10.78 17.66 14.94
#